data_AF-A0A5Q4GFW8-F1
#
_entry.id   AF-A0A5Q4GFW8-F1
#
_cell.length_a   1.000
_cell.length_b   1.000
_cell.length_c   1.000
_cell.angle_alpha   90.00
_cell.angle_beta   90.00
_cell.angle_gamma   90.00
#
_symmetry.space_group_name_H-M   'P 1'
#
loop_
_entity.id
_entity.type
_entity.pdbx_description
1 polymer ?
#
loop_
_entity_poly.entity_id
_entity_poly.type
_entity_poly.pdbx_seq_one_letter_code
_entity_poly.pdbx_strand_id
1 'polypeptide(L)'
;DSISARTAIWRAIRDQCQFWVDGRMLGETIRVLTAADGASRERYAQTLFNPSEAQQGSCTSRSTIYAAGIAAGLMLHQLTRWLRGLPLDCDTTFNLLAGEYTVA
;
A
#
# COMPACT_ATOMS: atom_id res chain seq x y z
N ASP A 1 0.20 9.71 -8.68
CA ASP A 1 0.63 9.08 -7.42
C ASP A 1 1.20 10.16 -6.50
N SER A 2 0.44 10.61 -5.51
CA SER A 2 0.92 11.60 -4.53
C SER A 2 0.34 11.30 -3.15
N ILE A 3 1.11 11.60 -2.09
CA ILE A 3 0.64 11.39 -0.71
C ILE A 3 -0.55 12.31 -0.37
N SER A 4 -0.63 13.49 -0.99
CA SER A 4 -1.77 14.41 -0.83
C SER A 4 -3.07 13.82 -1.37
N ALA A 5 -3.04 13.20 -2.56
CA ALA A 5 -4.21 12.54 -3.13
C ALA A 5 -4.64 11.34 -2.29
N ARG A 6 -3.69 10.50 -1.85
CA ARG A 6 -3.96 9.36 -0.95
C ARG A 6 -4.62 9.82 0.35
N THR A 7 -4.11 10.90 0.95
CA THR A 7 -4.69 11.50 2.17
C THR A 7 -6.10 12.01 1.94
N ALA A 8 -6.36 12.69 0.82
CA ALA A 8 -7.67 13.22 0.48
C ALA A 8 -8.70 12.09 0.29
N ILE A 9 -8.35 11.05 -0.48
CA ILE A 9 -9.22 9.89 -0.70
C ILE A 9 -9.51 9.18 0.63
N TRP A 10 -8.47 8.92 1.44
CA TRP A 10 -8.63 8.28 2.74
C TRP A 10 -9.59 9.05 3.65
N ARG A 11 -9.41 10.36 3.78
CA ARG A 11 -10.31 11.20 4.60
C ARG A 11 -11.76 11.17 4.12
N ALA A 12 -11.98 11.09 2.80
CA ALA A 12 -13.31 11.09 2.22
C ALA A 12 -14.04 9.76 2.43
N ILE A 13 -13.34 8.62 2.35
CA ILE A 13 -13.99 7.31 2.30
C ILE A 13 -13.73 6.40 3.50
N ARG A 14 -12.79 6.72 4.40
CA ARG A 14 -12.41 5.82 5.50
C ARG A 14 -13.59 5.34 6.34
N ASP A 15 -14.57 6.21 6.57
CA ASP A 15 -15.75 5.90 7.41
C ASP A 15 -16.85 5.18 6.61
N GLN A 16 -16.66 4.99 5.30
CA GLN A 16 -17.60 4.37 4.37
C GLN A 16 -17.05 3.07 3.74
N CYS A 17 -15.73 2.87 3.73
CA CYS A 17 -15.11 1.65 3.20
C CYS A 17 -14.92 0.62 4.33
N GLN A 18 -15.26 -0.65 4.09
CA GLN A 18 -15.00 -1.74 5.04
C GLN A 18 -13.58 -2.30 4.91
N PHE A 19 -13.03 -2.26 3.71
CA PHE A 19 -11.69 -2.70 3.38
C PHE A 19 -11.00 -1.61 2.55
N TRP A 20 -9.76 -1.33 2.89
CA TRP A 20 -8.90 -0.38 2.21
C TRP A 20 -7.55 -1.04 1.93
N VAL A 21 -7.04 -0.82 0.72
CA VAL A 21 -5.69 -1.27 0.34
C VAL A 21 -5.01 -0.20 -0.51
N ASP A 22 -3.75 0.06 -0.18
CA ASP A 22 -2.95 1.15 -0.73
C ASP A 22 -1.59 0.60 -1.18
N GLY A 23 -1.41 0.49 -2.50
CA GLY A 23 -0.12 0.16 -3.12
C GLY A 23 0.72 1.41 -3.37
N ARG A 24 1.97 1.38 -2.89
CA ARG A 24 2.98 2.43 -3.06
C ARG A 24 4.25 1.82 -3.64
N MET A 25 4.96 2.59 -4.45
CA MET A 25 6.17 2.11 -5.12
C MET A 25 7.24 3.21 -5.14
N LEU A 26 8.50 2.79 -4.96
CA LEU A 26 9.69 3.62 -5.14
C LEU A 26 10.78 2.76 -5.78
N GLY A 27 11.06 2.98 -7.07
CA GLY A 27 11.90 2.07 -7.85
C GLY A 27 11.34 0.65 -7.84
N GLU A 28 12.20 -0.32 -7.49
CA GLU A 28 11.89 -1.75 -7.38
C GLU A 28 11.35 -2.17 -6.00
N THR A 29 11.09 -1.21 -5.11
CA THR A 29 10.48 -1.49 -3.81
C THR A 29 8.98 -1.20 -3.86
N ILE A 30 8.17 -2.21 -3.55
CA ILE A 30 6.72 -2.13 -3.44
C ILE A 30 6.37 -2.15 -1.95
N ARG A 31 5.44 -1.29 -1.54
CA ARG A 31 4.80 -1.38 -0.22
C ARG A 31 3.29 -1.47 -0.39
N VAL A 32 2.65 -2.44 0.26
CA VAL A 32 1.20 -2.61 0.30
C VAL A 32 0.73 -2.43 1.72
N LEU A 33 -0.16 -1.48 1.91
CA LEU A 33 -0.78 -1.17 3.20
C LEU A 33 -2.24 -1.57 3.17
N THR A 34 -2.71 -2.28 4.18
CA THR A 34 -4.09 -2.78 4.28
C THR A 34 -4.73 -2.30 5.56
N ALA A 35 -5.99 -1.85 5.49
CA ALA A 35 -6.77 -1.45 6.65
C ALA A 35 -8.21 -1.97 6.55
N ALA A 36 -8.69 -2.62 7.60
CA ALA A 36 -10.06 -3.17 7.66
C ALA A 36 -10.71 -2.96 9.04
N ASP A 37 -9.95 -3.16 10.12
CA ASP A 37 -10.39 -2.96 11.52
C ASP A 37 -9.83 -1.66 12.14
N GLY A 38 -10.23 -1.32 13.36
CA GLY A 38 -9.80 -0.09 14.03
C GLY A 38 -8.28 0.08 14.12
N ALA A 39 -7.58 -0.98 14.55
CA ALA A 39 -6.13 -0.95 14.75
C ALA A 39 -5.36 -0.76 13.43
N SER A 40 -5.74 -1.49 12.38
CA SER A 40 -5.12 -1.36 11.06
C SER A 40 -5.41 -0.01 10.39
N ARG A 41 -6.58 0.59 10.65
CA ARG A 41 -6.92 1.95 10.19
C ARG A 41 -6.10 3.03 10.87
N GLU A 42 -5.88 2.91 12.18
CA GLU A 42 -4.97 3.80 12.91
C GLU A 42 -3.54 3.68 12.39
N ARG A 43 -3.05 2.45 12.20
CA ARG A 43 -1.74 2.19 11.60
C ARG A 43 -1.62 2.79 10.20
N TYR A 44 -2.63 2.60 9.35
CA TYR A 44 -2.65 3.19 8.01
C TYR A 44 -2.58 4.72 8.05
N ALA A 45 -3.37 5.36 8.92
CA ALA A 45 -3.40 6.81 9.05
C ALA A 45 -2.02 7.40 9.43
N GLN A 46 -1.24 6.68 10.25
CA GLN A 46 0.13 7.08 10.61
C GLN A 46 1.12 7.01 9.44
N THR A 47 0.78 6.33 8.34
CA THR A 47 1.61 6.28 7.13
C THR A 47 1.40 7.47 6.18
N LEU A 48 0.44 8.35 6.49
CA LEU A 48 0.15 9.55 5.70
C LEU A 48 0.97 10.72 6.27
N PHE A 49 2.02 11.10 5.54
CA PHE A 49 2.99 12.12 5.94
C PHE A 49 2.87 13.39 5.09
N ASN A 50 3.55 14.46 5.48
CA ASN A 50 3.52 15.71 4.74
C ASN A 50 4.21 15.52 3.37
N PRO A 51 3.65 16.00 2.25
CA PRO A 51 4.31 15.92 0.95
C PRO A 51 5.79 16.36 0.93
N SER A 52 6.22 17.28 1.82
CA SER A 52 7.61 17.69 1.94
C SER A 52 8.57 16.59 2.42
N GLU A 53 8.06 15.56 3.09
CA GLU A 53 8.82 14.41 3.60
C GLU A 53 8.90 13.27 2.57
N ALA A 54 8.27 13.43 1.41
CA ALA A 54 8.26 12.43 0.36
C ALA A 54 9.67 12.25 -0.24
N GLN A 55 10.15 11.02 -0.23
CA GLN A 55 11.37 10.65 -0.94
C GLN A 55 11.09 10.65 -2.44
N GLN A 56 11.93 11.35 -3.20
CA GLN A 56 11.88 11.31 -4.66
C GLN A 56 12.74 10.17 -5.18
N GLY A 57 12.19 9.38 -6.09
CA GLY A 57 12.92 8.38 -6.85
C GLY A 57 12.29 8.24 -8.22
N SER A 58 13.12 7.97 -9.22
CA SER A 58 12.65 7.73 -10.58
C SER A 58 12.23 6.28 -10.74
N CYS A 59 10.96 6.04 -11.03
CA CYS A 59 10.54 4.77 -11.60
C CYS A 59 10.84 4.82 -13.10
N THR A 60 11.69 3.91 -13.62
CA THR A 60 11.84 3.80 -15.07
C THR A 60 10.54 3.25 -15.67
N SER A 61 10.16 3.69 -16.88
CA SER A 61 8.85 3.35 -17.46
C SER A 61 8.63 1.83 -17.62
N ARG A 62 9.70 1.06 -17.88
CA ARG A 62 9.64 -0.42 -17.99
C ARG A 62 9.49 -1.09 -16.62
N SER A 63 10.26 -0.68 -15.61
CA SER A 63 10.09 -1.20 -14.24
C SER A 63 8.70 -0.89 -13.69
N THR A 64 8.10 0.23 -14.10
CA THR A 64 6.79 0.69 -13.60
C THR A 64 5.66 -0.31 -13.88
N ILE A 65 5.53 -0.83 -15.10
CA ILE A 65 4.42 -1.77 -15.44
C ILE A 65 4.60 -3.10 -14.71
N TYR A 66 5.81 -3.66 -14.72
CA TYR A 66 6.12 -4.93 -14.08
C TYR A 66 5.85 -4.88 -12.57
N ALA A 67 6.41 -3.89 -11.88
CA ALA A 67 6.23 -3.77 -10.43
C ALA A 67 4.80 -3.34 -10.05
N ALA A 68 4.11 -2.54 -10.88
CA ALA A 68 2.69 -2.25 -10.67
C ALA A 68 1.81 -3.51 -10.80
N GLY A 69 2.12 -4.41 -11.72
CA GLY A 69 1.43 -5.70 -11.85
C GLY A 69 1.60 -6.57 -10.60
N ILE A 70 2.82 -6.63 -10.05
CA ILE A 70 3.08 -7.34 -8.78
C ILE A 70 2.34 -6.67 -7.63
N ALA A 71 2.40 -5.34 -7.51
CA ALA A 71 1.69 -4.59 -6.49
C ALA A 71 0.18 -4.85 -6.53
N ALA A 72 -0.43 -4.81 -7.72
CA ALA A 72 -1.85 -5.13 -7.90
C ALA A 72 -2.17 -6.58 -7.45
N GLY A 73 -1.30 -7.55 -7.76
CA GLY A 73 -1.44 -8.92 -7.28
C GLY A 73 -1.39 -9.04 -5.76
N LEU A 74 -0.47 -8.33 -5.11
CA LEU A 74 -0.37 -8.28 -3.65
C LEU A 74 -1.60 -7.61 -3.01
N MET A 75 -2.11 -6.53 -3.61
CA MET A 75 -3.33 -5.86 -3.14
C MET A 75 -4.56 -6.79 -3.28
N LEU A 76 -4.70 -7.48 -4.41
CA LEU A 76 -5.78 -8.45 -4.65
C LEU A 76 -5.69 -9.64 -3.69
N HIS A 77 -4.47 -10.07 -3.34
CA HIS A 77 -4.25 -11.11 -2.34
C HIS A 77 -4.82 -10.71 -0.97
N GLN A 78 -4.57 -9.47 -0.51
CA GLN A 78 -5.13 -8.95 0.74
C GLN A 78 -6.66 -8.85 0.69
N LEU A 79 -7.23 -8.38 -0.42
CA LEU A 79 -8.68 -8.36 -0.63
C LEU A 79 -9.29 -9.78 -0.53
N THR A 80 -8.65 -10.76 -1.16
CA THR A 80 -9.09 -12.16 -1.14
C THR A 80 -9.03 -12.75 0.27
N ARG A 81 -7.98 -12.42 1.05
CA ARG A 81 -7.88 -12.82 2.46
C ARG A 81 -9.02 -12.21 3.28
N TRP A 82 -9.31 -10.92 3.07
CA TRP A 82 -10.38 -10.22 3.78
C TRP A 82 -11.76 -10.84 3.49
N LEU A 83 -12.09 -11.09 2.22
CA LEU A 83 -13.34 -11.73 1.82
C LEU A 83 -13.52 -13.13 2.42
N ARG A 84 -12.42 -13.79 2.79
CA ARG A 84 -12.40 -15.14 3.38
C ARG A 84 -12.27 -15.13 4.90
N GLY A 85 -12.24 -13.97 5.55
CA GLY A 85 -12.02 -13.85 7.00
C GLY A 85 -10.65 -14.36 7.46
N LEU A 86 -9.65 -14.35 6.58
CA LEU A 86 -8.27 -14.69 6.93
C LEU A 86 -7.56 -13.47 7.54
N PRO A 87 -6.51 -13.68 8.37
CA PRO A 87 -5.68 -12.57 8.86
C PRO A 87 -5.18 -11.71 7.70
N LEU A 88 -4.97 -10.42 7.90
CA LEU A 88 -4.43 -9.51 6.88
C LEU A 88 -3.02 -9.07 7.24
N ASP A 89 -2.21 -8.80 6.21
CA ASP A 89 -0.93 -8.14 6.39
C ASP A 89 -1.17 -6.64 6.24
N CYS A 90 -1.03 -5.90 7.35
CA CYS A 90 -1.36 -4.48 7.40
C CYS A 90 -0.28 -3.60 6.74
N ASP A 91 0.97 -4.08 6.74
CA ASP A 91 2.12 -3.40 6.15
C ASP A 91 3.09 -4.43 5.59
N THR A 92 3.08 -4.56 4.26
CA THR A 92 3.97 -5.44 3.52
C THR A 92 4.94 -4.62 2.70
N THR A 93 6.21 -4.98 2.70
CA THR A 93 7.20 -4.47 1.74
C THR A 93 7.78 -5.63 0.92
N PHE A 94 7.91 -5.43 -0.39
CA PHE A 94 8.60 -6.33 -1.29
C PHE A 94 9.68 -5.56 -2.06
N ASN A 95 10.94 -5.86 -1.76
CA ASN A 95 12.08 -5.38 -2.54
C ASN A 95 12.36 -6.37 -3.67
N LEU A 96 12.06 -5.99 -4.91
CA LEU A 96 12.23 -6.87 -6.08
C LEU A 96 13.70 -7.07 -6.45
N LEU A 97 14.59 -6.12 -6.14
CA LEU A 97 16.03 -6.24 -6.40
C LEU A 97 16.67 -7.25 -5.46
N ALA A 98 16.30 -7.21 -4.18
CA ALA A 98 16.83 -8.11 -3.16
C ALA A 98 16.05 -9.45 -3.06
N GLY A 99 14.83 -9.50 -3.60
CA GLY A 99 13.94 -10.65 -3.44
C GLY A 99 13.36 -10.79 -2.02
N GLU A 100 13.29 -9.69 -1.27
CA GLU A 100 12.93 -9.69 0.15
C GLU A 100 11.48 -9.27 0.37
N TYR A 101 10.68 -10.15 0.97
CA TYR A 101 9.30 -9.89 1.37
C TYR A 101 9.22 -9.81 2.90
N THR A 102 8.71 -8.68 3.41
CA THR A 102 8.62 -8.41 4.86
C THR A 102 7.21 -7.97 5.23
N VAL A 103 6.76 -8.37 6.42
CA VAL A 103 5.49 -7.97 7.03
C VAL A 103 5.80 -7.34 8.40
N ALA A 104 5.24 -6.15 8.68
CA ALA A 104 5.42 -5.39 9.92
C ALA A 104 4.10 -5.10 10.65
#